data_AF-A0A803JIV9-F1
#
_entry.id   AF-A0A803JIV9-F1
#
_cell.length_a   1.000
_cell.length_b   1.000
_cell.length_c   1.000
_cell.angle_alpha   90.00
_cell.angle_beta   90.00
_cell.angle_gamma   90.00
#
_symmetry.space_group_name_H-M   'P 1'
#
loop_
_entity.id
_entity.type
_entity.pdbx_description
1 polymer ?
#
loop_
_entity_poly.entity_id
_entity_poly.type
_entity_poly.pdbx_seq_one_letter_code
_entity_poly.pdbx_strand_id
1 'polypeptide(L)'
;MAIPPVLMLRKEPALHKVGLYGRVARRKPLLTENHKKSHLQFATSHVGDTANMWKKVLWSDETKMELFVQNAKRYVWRKTNTAHHSEHTIPTVKYGGGSIMLRGCFSSAGTGKLVRVDGKMDGAKYRAILEKNLLESAKDLRLGRRFTFQQDNDPKHKARATMEWFKTKHIHVLEWPSHSPDLNPMENLWQDLKTAVPKRCPSNLTELELFCKEEWARISVSRCAKLVETYPKSLAAVIAAKGGSTKY
;
A
#
# COMPACT_ATOMS: atom_id res chain seq x y z
N MET A 1 -0.55 -3.69 34.97
CA MET A 1 0.78 -4.33 35.01
C MET A 1 1.02 -4.95 33.64
N ALA A 2 1.86 -4.35 32.80
CA ALA A 2 2.09 -4.81 31.44
C ALA A 2 3.16 -5.90 31.45
N ILE A 3 2.80 -7.11 31.02
CA ILE A 3 3.74 -8.22 30.86
C ILE A 3 4.62 -7.88 29.64
N PRO A 4 5.95 -7.78 29.80
CA PRO A 4 6.84 -7.50 28.67
C PRO A 4 6.83 -8.67 27.68
N PRO A 5 7.15 -8.44 26.39
CA PRO A 5 7.17 -9.51 25.40
C PRO A 5 8.26 -10.51 25.74
N VAL A 6 7.86 -11.65 26.31
CA VAL A 6 8.75 -12.80 26.51
C VAL A 6 9.13 -13.32 25.12
N LEU A 7 10.42 -13.40 24.84
CA LEU A 7 10.94 -14.18 23.72
C LEU A 7 10.52 -15.64 23.93
N MET A 8 9.40 -16.04 23.33
CA MET A 8 8.86 -17.40 23.43
C MET A 8 9.75 -18.37 22.65
N LEU A 9 10.71 -18.99 23.34
CA LEU A 9 11.60 -20.02 22.78
C LEU A 9 11.08 -21.46 22.99
N ARG A 10 9.99 -21.68 23.73
CA ARG A 10 9.42 -23.02 23.95
C ARG A 10 7.90 -23.03 23.84
N LYS A 11 7.35 -24.14 23.32
CA LYS A 11 5.91 -24.44 23.39
C LYS A 11 5.55 -24.74 24.84
N GLU A 12 4.67 -23.93 25.44
CA GLU A 12 4.19 -24.12 26.82
C GLU A 12 2.75 -24.66 26.82
N PRO A 13 2.52 -25.93 27.22
CA PRO A 13 1.19 -26.54 27.24
C PRO A 13 0.18 -25.81 28.14
N ALA A 14 0.65 -25.14 29.20
CA ALA A 14 -0.18 -24.35 30.09
C ALA A 14 -0.83 -23.14 29.38
N LEU A 15 -0.11 -22.51 28.45
CA LEU A 15 -0.62 -21.37 27.68
C LEU A 15 -1.70 -21.79 26.67
N HIS A 16 -1.60 -23.01 26.12
CA HIS A 16 -2.62 -23.53 25.21
C HIS A 16 -3.97 -23.77 25.89
N LYS A 17 -3.97 -24.15 27.18
CA LYS A 17 -5.22 -24.33 27.96
C LYS A 17 -6.00 -23.03 28.14
N VAL A 18 -5.33 -21.87 28.06
CA VAL A 18 -5.95 -20.53 28.13
C VAL A 18 -6.10 -19.88 26.75
N GLY A 19 -5.95 -20.64 25.66
CA GLY A 19 -6.13 -20.16 24.30
C GLY A 19 -5.02 -19.25 23.77
N LEU A 20 -3.86 -19.21 24.44
CA LEU A 20 -2.69 -18.47 23.98
C LEU A 20 -1.79 -19.39 23.15
N TYR A 21 -1.35 -18.88 21.99
CA TYR A 21 -0.52 -19.65 21.08
C TYR A 21 0.66 -18.83 20.59
N GLY A 22 1.82 -19.48 20.44
CA GLY A 22 2.96 -18.88 19.76
C GLY A 22 2.59 -18.49 18.33
N ARG A 23 2.77 -17.21 17.99
CA ARG A 23 2.54 -16.64 16.65
C ARG A 23 3.66 -15.66 16.34
N VAL A 24 4.00 -15.53 15.06
CA VAL A 24 4.97 -14.52 14.60
C VAL A 24 4.33 -13.13 14.77
N ALA A 25 5.07 -12.21 15.41
CA ALA A 25 4.62 -10.84 15.59
C ALA A 25 4.38 -10.14 14.24
N ARG A 26 3.29 -9.36 14.14
CA ARG A 26 2.99 -8.56 12.94
C ARG A 26 3.90 -7.33 12.91
N ARG A 27 4.44 -7.02 11.73
CA ARG A 27 5.18 -5.78 11.50
C ARG A 27 4.15 -4.68 11.21
N LYS A 28 4.12 -3.64 12.04
CA LYS A 28 3.27 -2.45 11.88
C LYS A 28 4.10 -1.20 12.19
N PRO A 29 3.77 -0.03 11.61
CA PRO A 29 4.43 1.22 11.96
C PRO A 29 4.28 1.52 13.45
N LEU A 30 5.31 2.13 14.05
CA LEU A 30 5.22 2.62 15.42
C LEU A 30 4.33 3.86 15.46
N LEU A 31 3.27 3.81 16.28
CA LEU A 31 2.33 4.92 16.45
C LEU A 31 2.57 5.63 17.78
N THR A 32 2.78 6.95 17.72
CA THR A 32 2.78 7.83 18.89
C THR A 32 1.33 8.08 19.34
N GLU A 33 1.14 8.59 20.56
CA GLU A 33 -0.21 8.98 21.03
C GLU A 33 -0.85 10.06 20.16
N ASN A 34 -0.04 10.97 19.60
CA ASN A 34 -0.53 11.98 18.66
C ASN A 34 -1.02 11.34 17.36
N HIS A 35 -0.32 10.33 16.83
CA HIS A 35 -0.79 9.58 15.66
C HIS A 35 -2.14 8.94 15.95
N LYS A 36 -2.28 8.25 17.09
CA LYS A 36 -3.55 7.61 17.48
C LYS A 36 -4.69 8.61 17.59
N LYS A 37 -4.45 9.78 18.22
CA LYS A 37 -5.45 10.86 18.28
C LYS A 37 -5.89 11.33 16.89
N SER A 38 -4.95 11.58 15.98
CA SER A 38 -5.26 11.99 14.61
C SER A 38 -5.99 10.90 13.83
N HIS A 39 -5.61 9.63 14.00
CA HIS A 39 -6.31 8.49 13.38
C HIS A 39 -7.75 8.40 13.85
N LEU A 40 -7.96 8.51 15.18
CA LEU A 40 -9.28 8.47 15.78
C LEU A 40 -10.14 9.66 15.33
N GLN A 41 -9.57 10.86 15.28
CA GLN A 41 -10.25 12.05 14.79
C GLN A 41 -10.68 11.88 13.33
N PHE A 42 -9.76 11.47 12.46
CA PHE A 42 -10.08 11.21 11.05
C PHE A 42 -11.22 10.19 10.92
N ALA A 43 -11.11 9.05 11.59
CA ALA A 43 -12.12 8.00 11.50
C ALA A 43 -13.49 8.44 12.03
N THR A 44 -13.51 9.20 13.13
CA THR A 44 -14.75 9.70 13.73
C THR A 44 -15.42 10.75 12.83
N SER A 45 -14.65 11.66 12.24
CA SER A 45 -15.19 12.70 11.34
C SER A 45 -15.78 12.12 10.05
N HIS A 46 -15.30 10.96 9.59
CA HIS A 46 -15.69 10.38 8.31
C HIS A 46 -16.58 9.12 8.45
N VAL A 47 -16.98 8.73 9.67
CA VAL A 47 -17.84 7.55 9.88
C VAL A 47 -19.24 7.72 9.28
N GLY A 48 -19.73 8.97 9.23
CA GLY A 48 -21.02 9.32 8.65
C GLY A 48 -21.00 9.58 7.14
N ASP A 49 -19.82 9.53 6.50
CA ASP A 49 -19.70 9.84 5.09
C ASP A 49 -20.39 8.79 4.21
N THR A 50 -21.11 9.29 3.20
CA THR A 50 -21.84 8.43 2.28
C THR A 50 -20.91 7.57 1.43
N ALA A 51 -21.36 6.36 1.07
CA ALA A 51 -20.62 5.51 0.13
C ALA A 51 -20.30 6.22 -1.20
N ASN A 52 -21.15 7.15 -1.64
CA ASN A 52 -20.94 7.93 -2.86
C ASN A 52 -19.77 8.92 -2.76
N MET A 53 -19.47 9.43 -1.56
CA MET A 53 -18.29 10.26 -1.31
C MET A 53 -17.03 9.44 -1.58
N TRP A 54 -16.91 8.26 -0.95
CA TRP A 54 -15.76 7.36 -1.12
C TRP A 54 -15.57 6.87 -2.55
N LYS A 55 -16.66 6.66 -3.30
CA LYS A 55 -16.59 6.30 -4.73
C LYS A 55 -15.91 7.37 -5.59
N LYS A 56 -15.95 8.63 -5.16
CA LYS A 56 -15.33 9.78 -5.84
C LYS A 56 -13.95 10.14 -5.29
N VAL A 57 -13.41 9.33 -4.37
CA VAL A 57 -12.03 9.49 -3.91
C VAL A 57 -11.11 8.78 -4.90
N LEU A 58 -10.10 9.52 -5.37
CA LEU A 58 -8.96 8.99 -6.11
C LEU A 58 -7.83 8.76 -5.11
N TRP A 59 -7.68 7.50 -4.70
CA TRP A 59 -6.63 7.05 -3.79
C TRP A 59 -5.31 7.00 -4.53
N SER A 60 -4.22 7.42 -3.88
CA SER A 60 -2.89 7.32 -4.48
C SER A 60 -1.83 7.02 -3.45
N ASP A 61 -0.76 6.39 -3.93
CA ASP A 61 0.36 6.02 -3.09
C ASP A 61 1.57 5.64 -3.95
N GLU A 62 2.72 5.42 -3.30
CA GLU A 62 3.93 4.91 -3.87
C GLU A 62 4.32 3.56 -3.28
N THR A 63 4.83 2.66 -4.12
CA THR A 63 5.36 1.39 -3.63
C THR A 63 6.67 1.03 -4.32
N LYS A 64 7.58 0.44 -3.53
CA LYS A 64 8.82 -0.14 -4.03
C LYS A 64 8.57 -1.59 -4.45
N MET A 65 8.94 -1.92 -5.68
CA MET A 65 8.96 -3.28 -6.20
C MET A 65 10.41 -3.75 -6.36
N GLU A 66 10.76 -4.85 -5.70
CA GLU A 66 12.12 -5.40 -5.72
C GLU A 66 12.21 -6.52 -6.75
N LEU A 67 13.30 -6.56 -7.53
CA LEU A 67 13.52 -7.60 -8.53
C LEU A 67 13.69 -8.98 -7.87
N PHE A 68 14.54 -9.05 -6.84
CA PHE A 68 14.70 -10.25 -6.01
C PHE A 68 14.13 -10.01 -4.62
N VAL A 69 12.95 -10.56 -4.37
CA VAL A 69 12.30 -10.50 -3.06
C VAL A 69 13.09 -11.39 -2.09
N GLN A 70 13.82 -10.78 -1.16
CA GLN A 70 14.70 -11.48 -0.20
C GLN A 70 13.98 -12.53 0.67
N ASN A 71 12.64 -12.45 0.78
CA ASN A 71 11.83 -13.32 1.63
C ASN A 71 10.92 -14.31 0.86
N ALA A 72 11.05 -14.40 -0.47
CA ALA A 72 10.25 -15.35 -1.25
C ALA A 72 10.81 -16.78 -1.08
N LYS A 73 10.18 -17.57 -0.22
CA LYS A 73 10.45 -19.02 -0.15
C LYS A 73 10.00 -19.66 -1.47
N ARG A 74 10.94 -20.11 -2.30
CA ARG A 74 10.64 -21.03 -3.42
C ARG A 74 10.86 -22.47 -2.96
N TYR A 75 9.87 -23.31 -3.20
CA TYR A 75 10.00 -24.74 -3.03
C TYR A 75 10.46 -25.35 -4.35
N VAL A 76 11.47 -26.21 -4.30
CA VAL A 76 12.00 -26.94 -5.46
C VAL A 76 11.96 -28.44 -5.16
N TRP A 77 11.51 -29.22 -6.13
CA TRP A 77 11.62 -30.68 -6.08
C TRP A 77 13.01 -31.07 -6.58
N ARG A 78 13.77 -31.83 -5.79
CA ARG A 78 15.15 -32.21 -6.12
C ARG A 78 15.51 -33.57 -5.55
N LYS A 79 16.46 -34.26 -6.19
CA LYS A 79 17.00 -35.53 -5.69
C LYS A 79 17.95 -35.27 -4.50
N THR A 80 18.26 -36.32 -3.74
CA THR A 80 19.26 -36.25 -2.67
C THR A 80 20.60 -35.74 -3.23
N ASN A 81 21.31 -34.90 -2.48
CA ASN A 81 22.61 -34.31 -2.83
C ASN A 81 22.64 -33.33 -4.02
N THR A 82 21.51 -33.00 -4.66
CA THR A 82 21.51 -31.95 -5.71
C THR A 82 21.22 -30.55 -5.16
N ALA A 83 21.37 -30.35 -3.84
CA ALA A 83 20.93 -29.14 -3.17
C ALA A 83 21.56 -27.83 -3.67
N HIS A 84 22.77 -27.94 -4.23
CA HIS A 84 23.59 -26.80 -4.66
C HIS A 84 23.66 -26.64 -6.19
N HIS A 85 22.93 -27.46 -6.95
CA HIS A 85 22.87 -27.27 -8.40
C HIS A 85 22.15 -25.95 -8.74
N SER A 86 22.56 -25.29 -9.82
CA SER A 86 22.04 -23.98 -10.19
C SER A 86 20.51 -24.02 -10.42
N GLU A 87 19.97 -25.11 -10.98
CA GLU A 87 18.52 -25.34 -11.15
C GLU A 87 17.74 -25.53 -9.83
N HIS A 88 18.43 -25.75 -8.71
CA HIS A 88 17.85 -25.98 -7.38
C HIS A 88 18.18 -24.88 -6.36
N THR A 89 18.84 -23.82 -6.82
CA THR A 89 19.18 -22.64 -6.02
C THR A 89 18.40 -21.43 -6.52
N ILE A 90 18.19 -20.45 -5.64
CA ILE A 90 17.70 -19.13 -6.03
C ILE A 90 18.94 -18.24 -6.15
N PRO A 91 19.30 -17.76 -7.35
CA PRO A 91 20.39 -16.82 -7.49
C PRO A 91 20.14 -15.59 -6.63
N THR A 92 21.09 -15.26 -5.75
CA THR A 92 21.08 -14.04 -4.96
C THR A 92 22.17 -13.12 -5.46
N VAL A 93 21.86 -11.85 -5.66
CA VAL A 93 22.87 -10.82 -5.96
C VAL A 93 23.14 -9.97 -4.72
N LYS A 94 24.39 -9.54 -4.54
CA LYS A 94 24.88 -8.82 -3.35
C LYS A 94 24.07 -7.56 -3.00
N TYR A 95 23.38 -6.97 -3.99
CA TYR A 95 22.57 -5.74 -3.84
C TYR A 95 21.08 -5.91 -4.20
N GLY A 96 20.52 -7.13 -4.14
CA GLY A 96 19.08 -7.37 -4.32
C GLY A 96 18.51 -7.17 -5.73
N GLY A 97 19.37 -6.96 -6.74
CA GLY A 97 19.00 -6.89 -8.17
C GLY A 97 18.38 -5.56 -8.59
N GLY A 98 18.35 -4.60 -7.66
CA GLY A 98 17.68 -3.33 -7.85
C GLY A 98 16.18 -3.40 -7.56
N SER A 99 15.57 -2.24 -7.66
CA SER A 99 14.15 -2.04 -7.41
C SER A 99 13.66 -0.87 -8.23
N ILE A 100 12.37 -0.89 -8.56
CA ILE A 100 11.67 0.26 -9.14
C ILE A 100 10.73 0.87 -8.11
N MET A 101 10.60 2.19 -8.14
CA MET A 101 9.56 2.90 -7.40
C MET A 101 8.39 3.14 -8.35
N LEU A 102 7.20 2.76 -7.92
CA LEU A 102 5.97 2.96 -8.69
C LEU A 102 5.06 3.90 -7.92
N ARG A 103 4.40 4.82 -8.64
CA ARG A 103 3.26 5.58 -8.16
C ARG A 103 2.02 5.15 -8.91
N GLY A 104 0.96 4.83 -8.18
CA GLY A 104 -0.33 4.46 -8.76
C GLY A 104 -1.47 5.22 -8.12
N CYS A 105 -2.64 5.13 -8.75
CA CYS A 105 -3.88 5.62 -8.17
C CYS A 105 -5.05 4.75 -8.60
N PHE A 106 -6.10 4.70 -7.79
CA PHE A 106 -7.33 4.00 -8.16
C PHE A 106 -8.55 4.66 -7.52
N SER A 107 -9.73 4.37 -8.06
CA SER A 107 -11.01 4.71 -7.45
C SER A 107 -11.92 3.49 -7.43
N SER A 108 -13.15 3.65 -6.95
CA SER A 108 -14.16 2.59 -7.07
C SER A 108 -14.42 2.15 -8.52
N ALA A 109 -14.14 3.02 -9.50
CA ALA A 109 -14.36 2.75 -10.92
C ALA A 109 -13.23 1.93 -11.58
N GLY A 110 -12.13 1.65 -10.86
CA GLY A 110 -11.01 0.87 -11.37
C GLY A 110 -9.66 1.53 -11.09
N THR A 111 -8.61 0.94 -11.66
CA THR A 111 -7.24 1.43 -11.59
C THR A 111 -7.02 2.62 -12.52
N GLY A 112 -6.38 3.67 -12.00
CA GLY A 112 -5.83 4.77 -12.78
C GLY A 112 -4.44 4.44 -13.35
N LYS A 113 -3.68 5.46 -13.75
CA LYS A 113 -2.33 5.29 -14.28
C LYS A 113 -1.37 4.76 -13.21
N LEU A 114 -0.45 3.90 -13.64
CA LEU A 114 0.70 3.43 -12.88
C LEU A 114 1.97 3.91 -13.56
N VAL A 115 2.82 4.64 -12.82
CA VAL A 115 4.02 5.25 -13.37
C VAL A 115 5.25 4.89 -12.56
N ARG A 116 6.36 4.67 -13.25
CA ARG A 116 7.68 4.56 -12.63
C ARG A 116 8.18 5.95 -12.24
N VAL A 117 8.76 6.02 -11.04
CA VAL A 117 9.38 7.23 -10.50
C VAL A 117 10.89 7.03 -10.53
N ASP A 118 11.58 7.83 -11.33
CA ASP A 118 13.02 7.72 -11.49
C ASP A 118 13.79 8.63 -10.51
N GLY A 119 14.70 7.98 -9.78
CA GLY A 119 15.54 8.62 -8.76
C GLY A 119 14.75 9.10 -7.54
N LYS A 120 15.35 10.02 -6.78
CA LYS A 120 14.67 10.66 -5.65
C LYS A 120 13.59 11.60 -6.17
N MET A 121 12.37 11.45 -5.65
CA MET A 121 11.25 12.35 -5.97
C MET A 121 11.33 13.60 -5.11
N ASP A 122 11.40 14.76 -5.77
CA ASP A 122 11.24 16.07 -5.15
C ASP A 122 9.84 16.64 -5.44
N GLY A 123 9.54 17.82 -4.88
CA GLY A 123 8.23 18.46 -5.08
C GLY A 123 7.95 18.89 -6.52
N ALA A 124 8.98 19.15 -7.35
CA ALA A 124 8.78 19.54 -8.74
C ALA A 124 8.41 18.33 -9.60
N LYS A 125 9.17 17.24 -9.48
CA LYS A 125 8.85 15.95 -10.09
C LYS A 125 7.49 15.44 -9.64
N TYR A 126 7.17 15.58 -8.35
CA TYR A 126 5.86 15.22 -7.83
C TYR A 126 4.73 15.94 -8.57
N ARG A 127 4.80 17.27 -8.69
CA ARG A 127 3.80 18.06 -9.41
C ARG A 127 3.71 17.69 -10.89
N ALA A 128 4.84 17.47 -11.57
CA ALA A 128 4.84 17.04 -12.97
C ALA A 128 4.14 15.68 -13.16
N ILE A 129 4.36 14.75 -12.23
CA ILE A 129 3.69 13.44 -12.21
C ILE A 129 2.19 13.62 -11.97
N LEU A 130 1.77 14.49 -11.04
CA LEU A 130 0.36 14.77 -10.81
C LEU A 130 -0.29 15.40 -12.04
N GLU A 131 0.30 16.43 -12.63
CA GLU A 131 -0.28 17.15 -13.75
C GLU A 131 -0.54 16.24 -14.95
N LYS A 132 0.38 15.32 -15.24
CA LYS A 132 0.21 14.32 -16.30
C LYS A 132 -0.77 13.22 -15.90
N ASN A 133 -0.53 12.55 -14.77
CA ASN A 133 -1.17 11.26 -14.50
C ASN A 133 -2.46 11.38 -13.66
N LEU A 134 -2.55 12.36 -12.76
CA LEU A 134 -3.71 12.51 -11.88
C LEU A 134 -4.96 12.87 -12.67
N LEU A 135 -4.84 13.91 -13.50
CA LEU A 135 -5.96 14.44 -14.27
C LEU A 135 -6.43 13.48 -15.36
N GLU A 136 -5.48 12.82 -16.04
CA GLU A 136 -5.80 11.74 -16.98
C GLU A 136 -6.51 10.58 -16.28
N SER A 137 -6.03 10.15 -15.11
CA SER A 137 -6.68 9.06 -14.35
C SER A 137 -8.09 9.44 -13.91
N ALA A 138 -8.29 10.65 -13.40
CA ALA A 138 -9.62 11.12 -12.99
C ALA A 138 -10.61 11.19 -14.17
N LYS A 139 -10.12 11.56 -15.36
CA LYS A 139 -10.88 11.57 -16.61
C LYS A 139 -11.22 10.16 -17.08
N ASP A 140 -10.23 9.28 -17.16
CA ASP A 140 -10.39 7.88 -17.59
C ASP A 140 -11.37 7.12 -16.68
N LEU A 141 -11.31 7.38 -15.36
CA LEU A 141 -12.20 6.80 -14.36
C LEU A 141 -13.55 7.52 -14.22
N ARG A 142 -13.80 8.56 -15.04
CA ARG A 142 -15.06 9.33 -15.07
C ARG A 142 -15.51 9.84 -13.70
N LEU A 143 -14.58 10.30 -12.86
CA LEU A 143 -14.89 10.78 -11.50
C LEU A 143 -15.63 12.12 -11.47
N GLY A 144 -15.70 12.80 -12.63
CA GLY A 144 -16.29 14.12 -12.77
C GLY A 144 -15.38 15.23 -12.23
N ARG A 145 -15.88 16.47 -12.27
CA ARG A 145 -15.09 17.66 -11.89
C ARG A 145 -14.88 17.83 -10.38
N ARG A 146 -15.70 17.17 -9.55
CA ARG A 146 -15.70 17.31 -8.08
C ARG A 146 -15.28 16.01 -7.39
N PHE A 147 -14.13 15.48 -7.80
CA PHE A 147 -13.51 14.34 -7.13
C PHE A 147 -12.63 14.81 -5.98
N THR A 148 -12.37 13.93 -5.03
CA THR A 148 -11.43 14.17 -3.94
C THR A 148 -10.16 13.38 -4.21
N PHE A 149 -9.00 14.01 -4.05
CA PHE A 149 -7.71 13.35 -4.18
C PHE A 149 -7.15 13.00 -2.80
N GLN A 150 -6.71 11.76 -2.62
CA GLN A 150 -5.99 11.36 -1.41
C GLN A 150 -4.49 11.24 -1.71
N GLN A 151 -3.70 11.83 -0.82
CA GLN A 151 -2.25 11.70 -0.73
C GLN A 151 -1.85 11.63 0.76
N ASP A 152 -0.66 11.10 1.07
CA ASP A 152 -0.13 11.15 2.43
C ASP A 152 0.44 12.53 2.80
N ASN A 153 0.94 12.64 4.04
CA ASN A 153 1.52 13.87 4.58
C ASN A 153 3.05 13.97 4.40
N ASP A 154 3.65 13.26 3.43
CA ASP A 154 5.08 13.43 3.15
C ASP A 154 5.38 14.92 2.88
N PRO A 155 6.47 15.48 3.42
CA PRO A 155 6.85 16.88 3.20
C PRO A 155 6.80 17.33 1.73
N LYS A 156 7.14 16.45 0.77
CA LYS A 156 7.09 16.77 -0.66
C LYS A 156 5.65 16.95 -1.18
N HIS A 157 4.68 16.28 -0.58
CA HIS A 157 3.25 16.36 -0.90
C HIS A 157 2.59 17.60 -0.28
N LYS A 158 3.12 18.07 0.86
CA LYS A 158 2.65 19.26 1.58
C LYS A 158 3.39 20.55 1.21
N ALA A 159 4.35 20.48 0.30
CA ALA A 159 5.06 21.66 -0.21
C ALA A 159 4.08 22.74 -0.67
N ARG A 160 4.34 24.01 -0.32
CA ARG A 160 3.46 25.15 -0.62
C ARG A 160 3.04 25.20 -2.10
N ALA A 161 4.01 25.05 -2.99
CA ALA A 161 3.79 25.09 -4.43
C ALA A 161 2.91 23.94 -4.96
N THR A 162 2.88 22.80 -4.26
CA THR A 162 1.99 21.66 -4.56
C THR A 162 0.57 21.95 -4.07
N MET A 163 0.44 22.47 -2.85
CA MET A 163 -0.86 22.84 -2.29
C MET A 163 -1.52 23.99 -3.05
N GLU A 164 -0.74 24.97 -3.51
CA GLU A 164 -1.21 26.04 -4.41
C GLU A 164 -1.68 25.47 -5.75
N TRP A 165 -0.97 24.52 -6.32
CA TRP A 165 -1.38 23.86 -7.57
C TRP A 165 -2.72 23.12 -7.44
N PHE A 166 -2.97 22.43 -6.32
CA PHE A 166 -4.29 21.82 -6.08
C PHE A 166 -5.41 22.87 -6.05
N LYS A 167 -5.15 24.04 -5.43
CA LYS A 167 -6.11 25.15 -5.40
C LYS A 167 -6.39 25.69 -6.80
N THR A 168 -5.36 25.91 -7.62
CA THR A 168 -5.54 26.43 -9.00
C THR A 168 -6.26 25.45 -9.91
N LYS A 169 -6.08 24.14 -9.71
CA LYS A 169 -6.79 23.09 -10.45
C LYS A 169 -8.17 22.74 -9.86
N HIS A 170 -8.60 23.41 -8.79
CA HIS A 170 -9.83 23.14 -8.05
C HIS A 170 -9.98 21.68 -7.58
N ILE A 171 -8.87 21.06 -7.17
CA ILE A 171 -8.83 19.69 -6.67
C ILE A 171 -8.94 19.73 -5.15
N HIS A 172 -9.96 19.06 -4.61
CA HIS A 172 -10.10 18.87 -3.18
C HIS A 172 -9.14 17.77 -2.71
N VAL A 173 -8.27 18.08 -1.74
CA VAL A 173 -7.35 17.09 -1.14
C VAL A 173 -7.95 16.60 0.17
N LEU A 174 -8.09 15.28 0.30
CA LEU A 174 -8.57 14.65 1.53
C LEU A 174 -7.60 14.93 2.67
N GLU A 175 -8.13 15.36 3.82
CA GLU A 175 -7.32 15.45 5.03
C GLU A 175 -6.87 14.03 5.43
N TRP A 176 -5.57 13.86 5.66
CA TRP A 176 -5.01 12.53 5.89
C TRP A 176 -4.26 12.48 7.23
N PRO A 177 -4.47 11.44 8.06
CA PRO A 177 -3.66 11.23 9.25
C PRO A 177 -2.27 10.66 8.88
N SER A 178 -1.21 11.12 9.54
CA SER A 178 0.16 10.60 9.32
C SER A 178 0.31 9.15 9.79
N HIS A 179 1.22 8.38 9.16
CA HIS A 179 1.50 6.97 9.49
C HIS A 179 0.28 6.04 9.43
N SER A 180 -0.54 6.18 8.39
CA SER A 180 -1.83 5.48 8.28
C SER A 180 -1.93 4.53 7.08
N PRO A 181 -0.99 3.58 6.88
CA PRO A 181 -1.11 2.63 5.78
C PRO A 181 -2.37 1.78 5.91
N ASP A 182 -2.77 1.43 7.14
CA ASP A 182 -4.01 0.69 7.45
C ASP A 182 -5.29 1.41 6.98
N LEU A 183 -5.21 2.72 6.73
CA LEU A 183 -6.30 3.53 6.19
C LEU A 183 -6.21 3.72 4.68
N ASN A 184 -5.11 3.39 3.99
CA ASN A 184 -5.01 3.57 2.55
C ASN A 184 -5.32 2.26 1.80
N PRO A 185 -6.45 2.14 1.08
CA PRO A 185 -6.78 0.91 0.36
C PRO A 185 -5.84 0.62 -0.83
N MET A 186 -4.96 1.57 -1.21
CA MET A 186 -3.85 1.30 -2.15
C MET A 186 -2.96 0.15 -1.68
N GLU A 187 -2.74 -0.01 -0.37
CA GLU A 187 -1.90 -1.07 0.18
C GLU A 187 -2.42 -2.47 -0.18
N ASN A 188 -3.75 -2.63 -0.33
CA ASN A 188 -4.33 -3.88 -0.79
C ASN A 188 -3.99 -4.17 -2.25
N LEU A 189 -4.02 -3.16 -3.14
CA LEU A 189 -3.66 -3.34 -4.55
C LEU A 189 -2.15 -3.53 -4.74
N TRP A 190 -1.33 -2.88 -3.90
CA TRP A 190 0.10 -3.17 -3.81
C TRP A 190 0.37 -4.60 -3.38
N GLN A 191 -0.39 -5.14 -2.43
CA GLN A 191 -0.28 -6.54 -2.04
C GLN A 191 -0.68 -7.47 -3.20
N ASP A 192 -1.73 -7.14 -3.95
CA ASP A 192 -2.14 -7.90 -5.13
C ASP A 192 -0.99 -7.93 -6.17
N LEU A 193 -0.36 -6.79 -6.48
CA LEU A 193 0.82 -6.71 -7.36
C LEU A 193 2.03 -7.49 -6.82
N LYS A 194 2.38 -7.29 -5.55
CA LYS A 194 3.49 -7.99 -4.87
C LYS A 194 3.27 -9.50 -4.78
N THR A 195 2.05 -9.97 -4.99
CA THR A 195 1.72 -11.39 -5.06
C THR A 195 1.77 -11.91 -6.50
N ALA A 196 1.31 -11.13 -7.48
CA ALA A 196 1.20 -11.55 -8.87
C ALA A 196 2.53 -11.47 -9.63
N VAL A 197 3.24 -10.33 -9.53
CA VAL A 197 4.45 -10.05 -10.32
C VAL A 197 5.57 -11.07 -10.08
N PRO A 198 5.89 -11.49 -8.83
CA PRO A 198 6.95 -12.48 -8.61
C PRO A 198 6.68 -13.84 -9.26
N LYS A 199 5.41 -14.22 -9.47
CA LYS A 199 5.05 -15.48 -10.14
C LYS A 199 5.44 -15.48 -11.62
N ARG A 200 5.62 -14.30 -12.22
CA ARG A 200 6.06 -14.12 -13.60
C ARG A 200 7.57 -14.11 -13.76
N CYS A 201 8.31 -14.19 -12.66
CA CYS A 201 9.76 -14.35 -12.65
C CYS A 201 10.52 -13.30 -13.50
N PRO A 202 10.32 -11.99 -13.26
CA PRO A 202 11.06 -10.97 -14.00
C PRO A 202 12.57 -11.16 -13.78
N SER A 203 13.34 -11.08 -14.86
CA SER A 203 14.79 -11.27 -14.87
C SER A 203 15.58 -9.96 -14.77
N ASN A 204 14.95 -8.83 -15.09
CA ASN A 204 15.55 -7.51 -15.09
C ASN A 204 14.52 -6.41 -14.75
N LEU A 205 14.98 -5.17 -14.54
CA LEU A 205 14.09 -4.07 -14.13
C LEU A 205 13.08 -3.66 -15.20
N THR A 206 13.39 -3.85 -16.49
CA THR A 206 12.47 -3.55 -17.60
C THR A 206 11.31 -4.54 -17.61
N GLU A 207 11.60 -5.84 -17.49
CA GLU A 207 10.56 -6.87 -17.33
C GLU A 207 9.74 -6.67 -16.06
N LEU A 208 10.40 -6.31 -14.95
CA LEU A 208 9.72 -6.01 -13.70
C LEU A 208 8.70 -4.89 -13.88
N GLU A 209 9.09 -3.79 -14.52
CA GLU A 209 8.18 -2.67 -14.80
C GLU A 209 7.04 -3.07 -15.73
N LEU A 210 7.34 -3.80 -16.81
CA LEU A 210 6.34 -4.30 -17.76
C LEU A 210 5.31 -5.18 -17.05
N PHE A 211 5.75 -6.17 -16.27
CA PHE A 211 4.86 -7.06 -15.55
C PHE A 211 4.05 -6.32 -14.49
N CYS A 212 4.61 -5.32 -13.81
CA CYS A 212 3.82 -4.47 -12.90
C CYS A 212 2.69 -3.76 -13.63
N LYS A 213 2.95 -3.17 -14.81
CA LYS A 213 1.92 -2.48 -15.62
C LYS A 213 0.85 -3.44 -16.12
N GLU A 214 1.25 -4.63 -16.59
CA GLU A 214 0.30 -5.65 -17.06
C GLU A 214 -0.56 -6.22 -15.93
N GLU A 215 0.02 -6.58 -14.79
CA GLU A 215 -0.75 -7.06 -13.63
C GLU A 215 -1.67 -5.97 -13.08
N TRP A 216 -1.22 -4.71 -13.08
CA TRP A 216 -2.04 -3.58 -12.65
C TRP A 216 -3.27 -3.40 -13.55
N ALA A 217 -3.09 -3.48 -14.87
CA ALA A 217 -4.19 -3.41 -15.82
C ALA A 217 -5.17 -4.59 -15.73
N ARG A 218 -4.76 -5.73 -15.16
CA ARG A 218 -5.63 -6.89 -14.90
C ARG A 218 -6.44 -6.78 -13.62
N ILE A 219 -6.14 -5.82 -12.74
CA ILE A 219 -6.93 -5.61 -11.52
C ILE A 219 -8.35 -5.22 -11.93
N SER A 220 -9.30 -6.10 -11.61
CA SER A 220 -10.70 -5.89 -11.99
C SER A 220 -11.32 -4.66 -11.32
N VAL A 221 -12.22 -3.99 -12.05
CA VAL A 221 -13.05 -2.91 -11.48
C VAL A 221 -13.81 -3.38 -10.24
N SER A 222 -14.30 -4.63 -10.24
CA SER A 222 -14.97 -5.22 -9.07
C SER A 222 -14.07 -5.32 -7.84
N ARG A 223 -12.77 -5.58 -8.01
CA ARG A 223 -11.80 -5.60 -6.90
C ARG A 223 -11.67 -4.20 -6.30
N CYS A 224 -11.50 -3.19 -7.14
CA CYS A 224 -11.44 -1.78 -6.74
C CYS A 224 -12.72 -1.32 -6.03
N ALA A 225 -13.88 -1.59 -6.61
CA ALA A 225 -15.18 -1.23 -6.05
C ALA A 225 -15.38 -1.84 -4.66
N LYS A 226 -15.04 -3.12 -4.47
CA LYS A 226 -15.16 -3.82 -3.19
C LYS A 226 -14.25 -3.24 -2.11
N LEU A 227 -13.04 -2.81 -2.44
CA LEU A 227 -12.14 -2.14 -1.49
C LEU A 227 -12.75 -0.83 -0.98
N VAL A 228 -13.33 -0.04 -1.89
CA VAL A 228 -13.98 1.23 -1.53
C VAL A 228 -15.28 1.01 -0.75
N GLU A 229 -16.11 0.03 -1.16
CA GLU A 229 -17.36 -0.31 -0.48
C GLU A 229 -17.13 -0.78 0.96
N THR A 230 -16.03 -1.51 1.20
CA THR A 230 -15.68 -2.02 2.52
C THR A 230 -14.87 -1.03 3.36
N TYR A 231 -14.51 0.13 2.80
CA TYR A 231 -13.70 1.14 3.47
C TYR A 231 -14.24 1.62 4.83
N PRO A 232 -15.56 1.81 5.03
CA PRO A 232 -16.10 2.17 6.34
C PRO A 232 -15.74 1.18 7.46
N LYS A 233 -15.46 -0.09 7.13
CA LYS A 233 -15.00 -1.09 8.09
C LYS A 233 -13.58 -0.80 8.60
N SER A 234 -12.74 -0.16 7.80
CA SER A 234 -11.41 0.32 8.23
C SER A 234 -11.55 1.46 9.23
N LEU A 235 -12.45 2.41 8.98
CA LEU A 235 -12.74 3.51 9.91
C LEU A 235 -13.27 2.97 11.26
N ALA A 236 -14.25 2.06 11.22
CA ALA A 236 -14.79 1.43 12.42
C ALA A 236 -13.72 0.66 13.21
N ALA A 237 -12.78 -0.01 12.53
CA ALA A 237 -11.68 -0.71 13.19
C ALA A 237 -10.70 0.26 13.87
N VAL A 238 -10.41 1.41 13.25
CA VAL A 238 -9.59 2.47 13.86
C VAL A 238 -10.27 3.03 15.11
N ILE A 239 -11.59 3.28 15.06
CA ILE A 239 -12.36 3.75 16.21
C ILE A 239 -12.31 2.72 17.35
N ALA A 240 -12.57 1.44 17.04
CA ALA A 240 -12.50 0.36 18.02
C ALA A 240 -11.10 0.19 18.64
N ALA A 241 -10.05 0.42 17.85
CA ALA A 241 -8.66 0.42 18.30
C ALA A 241 -8.22 1.72 19.00
N LYS A 242 -9.13 2.69 19.18
CA LYS A 242 -8.84 4.03 19.74
C LYS A 242 -7.67 4.72 19.02
N GLY A 243 -7.64 4.60 17.69
CA GLY A 243 -6.57 5.14 16.84
C GLY A 243 -5.34 4.25 16.69
N GLY A 244 -5.32 3.07 17.31
CA GLY A 244 -4.24 2.10 17.16
C GLY A 244 -4.24 1.35 15.82
N SER A 245 -3.22 0.50 15.62
CA SER A 245 -3.10 -0.34 14.42
C SER A 245 -4.28 -1.29 14.27
N THR A 246 -4.68 -1.54 13.02
CA THR A 246 -5.80 -2.42 12.69
C THR A 246 -5.34 -3.66 11.93
N LYS A 247 -6.30 -4.52 11.60
CA LYS A 247 -6.06 -5.71 10.77
C LYS A 247 -5.88 -5.39 9.28
N TYR A 248 -6.28 -4.18 8.86
CA TYR A 248 -6.17 -3.71 7.47
C TYR A 248 -4.75 -3.30 7.16
#